data_AF-A0AAD4F256-F1
#
_entry.id   AF-A0AAD4F256-F1
#
_cell.length_a   1.000
_cell.length_b   1.000
_cell.length_c   1.000
_cell.angle_alpha   90.00
_cell.angle_beta   90.00
_cell.angle_gamma   90.00
#
_symmetry.space_group_name_H-M   'P 1'
#
loop_
_entity.id
_entity.type
_entity.pdbx_description
1 polymer ?
#
loop_
_entity_poly.entity_id
_entity_poly.type
_entity_poly.pdbx_seq_one_letter_code
_entity_poly.pdbx_strand_id
1 'polypeptide(L)'
;MMNPQVMAFRENPPQDEIARRVAAGVSPNYRGDYTLARNRPANIPAEKNFSVWITGLPPTVTTHQLLGAIRDVGRVWAAVLSPPTMTNVTAAAKVTFFTAEAAQTLLARCNGPGPGGLPVGDRIARVQPDRNAVAAATEPIDHTRVISIAGPTDVVNESYLGAYFSRTFVYEVDEVIWLVAGRAINIIEWRFGSYRCQAQWAYERLRQDQVFLQRGVRVNFERKARGKASVEVF
;
A
#
# COMPACT_ATOMS: atom_id res chain seq x y z
N MET A 1 22.22 -11.32 -13.50
CA MET A 1 21.56 -11.51 -14.81
C MET A 1 20.09 -11.84 -14.56
N MET A 2 19.16 -11.08 -15.14
CA MET A 2 17.72 -11.31 -14.97
C MET A 2 17.25 -12.46 -15.87
N ASN A 3 16.28 -13.25 -15.39
CA ASN A 3 15.67 -14.35 -16.13
C ASN A 3 15.04 -13.82 -17.45
N PRO A 4 15.28 -14.45 -18.61
CA PRO A 4 14.70 -14.05 -19.91
C PRO A 4 13.16 -13.92 -19.89
N GLN A 5 12.47 -14.70 -19.07
CA GLN A 5 11.02 -14.58 -18.89
C GLN A 5 10.61 -13.26 -18.25
N VAL A 6 11.47 -12.66 -17.42
CA VAL A 6 11.24 -11.35 -16.79
C VAL A 6 11.43 -10.19 -17.80
N MET A 7 12.26 -10.39 -18.83
CA MET A 7 12.46 -9.38 -19.90
C MET A 7 11.21 -9.23 -20.78
N ALA A 8 10.50 -10.32 -21.07
CA ALA A 8 9.27 -10.32 -21.88
C ALA A 8 8.11 -9.50 -21.27
N PHE A 9 8.11 -9.24 -19.96
CA PHE A 9 7.07 -8.43 -19.31
C PHE A 9 7.25 -6.91 -19.47
N ARG A 10 8.39 -6.46 -20.02
CA ARG A 10 8.67 -5.02 -20.23
C ARG A 10 8.40 -4.55 -21.66
N GLU A 11 8.43 -5.46 -22.64
CA GLU A 11 8.14 -5.14 -24.04
C GLU A 11 6.63 -5.14 -24.31
N ASN A 12 6.19 -4.30 -25.26
CA ASN A 12 4.79 -4.33 -25.68
C ASN A 12 4.50 -5.68 -26.35
N PRO A 13 3.38 -6.34 -26.02
CA PRO A 13 2.99 -7.57 -26.70
C PRO A 13 2.89 -7.33 -28.22
N PRO A 14 3.28 -8.31 -29.06
CA PRO A 14 3.14 -8.20 -30.51
C PRO A 14 1.67 -7.97 -30.91
N GLN A 15 1.43 -7.32 -32.05
CA GLN A 15 0.09 -6.84 -32.41
C GLN A 15 -0.94 -7.96 -32.59
N ASP A 16 -0.52 -9.15 -33.02
CA ASP A 16 -1.39 -10.32 -33.13
C ASP A 16 -1.87 -10.80 -31.76
N GLU A 17 -1.01 -10.74 -30.75
CA GLU A 17 -1.38 -11.03 -29.38
C GLU A 17 -2.32 -9.97 -28.80
N ILE A 18 -2.10 -8.69 -29.10
CA ILE A 18 -3.04 -7.61 -28.75
C ILE A 18 -4.42 -7.87 -29.37
N ALA A 19 -4.46 -8.23 -30.66
CA ALA A 19 -5.72 -8.53 -31.35
C ALA A 19 -6.45 -9.73 -30.73
N ARG A 20 -5.72 -10.81 -30.37
CA ARG A 20 -6.29 -11.97 -29.67
C ARG A 20 -6.85 -11.58 -28.29
N ARG A 21 -6.14 -10.74 -27.54
CA ARG A 21 -6.60 -10.23 -26.24
C ARG A 21 -7.88 -9.41 -26.38
N VAL A 22 -7.91 -8.49 -27.33
CA VAL A 22 -9.09 -7.66 -27.62
C VAL A 22 -10.28 -8.53 -28.03
N ALA A 23 -10.07 -9.53 -28.90
CA ALA A 23 -11.10 -10.48 -29.28
C ALA A 23 -11.61 -11.32 -28.09
N ALA A 24 -10.75 -11.59 -27.11
CA ALA A 24 -11.11 -12.25 -25.85
C ALA A 24 -11.72 -11.30 -24.79
N GLY A 25 -11.98 -10.02 -25.14
CA GLY A 25 -12.53 -9.02 -24.21
C GLY A 25 -11.53 -8.51 -23.16
N VAL A 26 -10.23 -8.73 -23.38
CA VAL A 26 -9.15 -8.35 -22.46
C VAL A 26 -8.52 -7.03 -22.94
N SER A 27 -8.22 -6.15 -21.98
CA SER A 27 -7.57 -4.86 -22.26
C SER A 27 -6.25 -5.05 -23.03
N PRO A 28 -5.98 -4.25 -24.08
CA PRO A 28 -4.70 -4.23 -24.79
C PRO A 28 -3.49 -4.03 -23.86
N ASN A 29 -3.71 -3.29 -22.76
CA ASN A 29 -2.68 -2.92 -21.78
C ASN A 29 -2.49 -3.98 -20.68
N TYR A 30 -3.29 -5.05 -20.65
CA TYR A 30 -3.15 -6.11 -19.67
C TYR A 30 -1.85 -6.90 -19.93
N ARG A 31 -0.89 -6.86 -19.00
CA ARG A 31 0.42 -7.53 -19.14
C ARG A 31 0.51 -8.90 -18.48
N GLY A 32 -0.58 -9.37 -17.89
CA GLY A 32 -0.66 -10.71 -17.32
C GLY A 32 -1.07 -11.75 -18.36
N ASP A 33 -0.93 -13.01 -17.99
CA ASP A 33 -1.47 -14.12 -18.78
C ASP A 33 -2.98 -14.25 -18.54
N TYR A 34 -3.79 -13.75 -19.47
CA TYR A 34 -5.26 -13.74 -19.37
C TYR A 34 -5.89 -15.14 -19.50
N THR A 35 -5.12 -16.14 -19.92
CA THR A 35 -5.59 -17.52 -20.05
C THR A 35 -5.70 -18.21 -18.69
N LEU A 36 -4.93 -17.74 -17.69
CA LEU A 36 -4.94 -18.29 -16.35
C LEU A 36 -6.22 -17.90 -15.61
N ALA A 37 -6.93 -18.89 -15.08
CA ALA A 37 -8.17 -18.66 -14.32
C ALA A 37 -7.96 -17.67 -13.15
N ARG A 38 -6.80 -17.71 -12.48
CA ARG A 38 -6.45 -16.79 -11.39
C ARG A 38 -6.35 -15.31 -11.80
N ASN A 39 -6.19 -15.06 -13.10
CA ASN A 39 -6.02 -13.73 -13.68
C ASN A 39 -7.34 -13.17 -14.23
N ARG A 40 -8.41 -13.98 -14.24
CA ARG A 40 -9.75 -13.54 -14.60
C ARG A 40 -10.37 -12.78 -13.41
N PRO A 41 -11.06 -11.66 -13.66
CA PRO A 41 -11.78 -10.97 -12.60
C PRO A 41 -12.84 -11.89 -12.01
N ALA A 42 -12.79 -12.09 -10.70
CA ALA A 42 -13.82 -12.83 -10.00
C ALA A 42 -15.12 -12.00 -9.98
N ASN A 43 -16.27 -12.66 -10.13
CA ASN A 43 -17.57 -12.01 -9.95
C ASN A 43 -17.84 -11.80 -8.45
N ILE A 44 -17.26 -10.74 -7.90
CA ILE A 44 -17.37 -10.39 -6.48
C ILE A 44 -18.49 -9.35 -6.34
N PRO A 45 -19.56 -9.65 -5.58
CA PRO A 45 -20.60 -8.67 -5.27
C PRO A 45 -20.02 -7.39 -4.64
N ALA A 46 -20.67 -6.25 -4.86
CA ALA A 46 -20.16 -4.95 -4.40
C ALA A 46 -19.93 -4.90 -2.88
N GLU A 47 -20.82 -5.53 -2.11
CA GLU A 47 -20.75 -5.67 -0.65
C GLU A 47 -19.59 -6.56 -0.18
N LYS A 48 -19.02 -7.38 -1.07
CA LYS A 48 -17.85 -8.23 -0.82
C LYS A 48 -16.57 -7.66 -1.44
N ASN A 49 -16.60 -6.46 -2.01
CA ASN A 49 -15.42 -5.81 -2.56
C ASN A 49 -14.63 -5.10 -1.46
N PHE A 50 -13.36 -5.45 -1.32
CA PHE A 50 -12.47 -4.91 -0.30
C PHE A 50 -11.75 -3.65 -0.79
N SER A 51 -12.02 -3.21 -2.03
CA SER A 51 -11.30 -2.12 -2.66
C SER A 51 -12.21 -1.00 -3.16
N VAL A 52 -11.68 0.22 -3.05
CA VAL A 52 -12.29 1.45 -3.55
C VAL A 52 -11.36 2.11 -4.56
N TRP A 53 -11.97 2.83 -5.49
CA TRP A 53 -11.31 3.71 -6.43
C TRP A 53 -11.61 5.17 -6.07
N ILE A 54 -10.55 5.95 -5.91
CA ILE A 54 -10.61 7.34 -5.47
C ILE A 54 -10.11 8.22 -6.62
N THR A 55 -10.87 9.25 -6.99
CA THR A 55 -10.58 10.15 -8.11
C THR A 55 -10.69 11.61 -7.70
N GLY A 56 -10.03 12.50 -8.44
CA GLY A 56 -10.05 13.93 -8.14
C GLY A 56 -9.12 14.33 -6.98
N LEU A 57 -8.12 13.49 -6.68
CA LEU A 57 -7.09 13.80 -5.67
C LEU A 57 -6.18 14.94 -6.15
N PRO A 58 -5.53 15.66 -5.22
CA PRO A 58 -4.50 16.64 -5.59
C PRO A 58 -3.45 16.03 -6.54
N PRO A 59 -2.99 16.75 -7.58
CA PRO A 59 -2.02 16.22 -8.54
C PRO A 59 -0.71 15.74 -7.88
N THR A 60 -0.33 16.36 -6.78
CA THR A 60 0.88 16.08 -5.98
C THR A 60 0.55 15.34 -4.68
N VAL A 61 -0.60 14.66 -4.60
CA VAL A 61 -1.01 13.94 -3.40
C VAL A 61 0.06 12.94 -2.97
N THR A 62 0.38 12.92 -1.68
CA THR A 62 1.31 11.95 -1.11
C THR A 62 0.58 10.77 -0.50
N THR A 63 1.29 9.65 -0.36
CA THR A 63 0.81 8.48 0.39
C THR A 63 0.37 8.85 1.81
N HIS A 64 1.11 9.74 2.48
CA HIS A 64 0.76 10.27 3.79
C HIS A 64 -0.59 11.01 3.79
N GLN A 65 -0.82 11.90 2.84
CA GLN A 65 -2.07 12.65 2.75
C GLN A 65 -3.27 11.73 2.47
N LEU A 66 -3.11 10.78 1.56
CA LEU A 66 -4.15 9.79 1.25
C LEU A 66 -4.49 8.94 2.49
N LEU A 67 -3.48 8.37 3.15
CA LEU A 67 -3.67 7.48 4.29
C LEU A 67 -4.13 8.23 5.54
N GLY A 68 -3.75 9.50 5.69
CA GLY A 68 -4.29 10.41 6.70
C GLY A 68 -5.78 10.66 6.50
N ALA A 69 -6.24 10.87 5.26
CA ALA A 69 -7.65 11.14 4.96
C ALA A 69 -8.57 9.93 5.23
N ILE A 70 -8.07 8.71 5.01
CA ILE A 70 -8.82 7.46 5.25
C ILE A 70 -8.52 6.83 6.62
N ARG A 71 -7.92 7.59 7.54
CA ARG A 71 -7.63 7.11 8.90
C ARG A 71 -8.94 6.70 9.61
N ASP A 72 -8.80 5.74 10.53
CA ASP A 72 -9.88 5.18 11.37
C ASP A 72 -10.99 4.43 10.62
N VAL A 73 -10.77 4.09 9.34
CA VAL A 73 -11.69 3.25 8.55
C VAL A 73 -11.40 1.76 8.74
N GLY A 74 -10.12 1.38 8.65
CA GLY A 74 -9.72 -0.02 8.72
C GLY A 74 -8.27 -0.23 8.29
N ARG A 75 -7.76 -1.45 8.47
CA ARG A 75 -6.41 -1.80 8.04
C ARG A 75 -6.33 -1.78 6.51
N VAL A 76 -5.30 -1.12 5.99
CA VAL A 76 -5.02 -1.04 4.55
C VAL A 76 -4.11 -2.19 4.16
N TRP A 77 -4.60 -3.02 3.23
CA TRP A 77 -3.84 -4.09 2.58
C TRP A 77 -2.86 -3.52 1.55
N ALA A 78 -3.36 -2.65 0.69
CA ALA A 78 -2.57 -1.96 -0.33
C ALA A 78 -3.17 -0.59 -0.66
N ALA A 79 -2.32 0.40 -0.88
CA ALA A 79 -2.68 1.70 -1.43
C ALA A 79 -1.76 2.01 -2.60
N VAL A 80 -2.34 2.28 -3.76
CA VAL A 80 -1.60 2.57 -5.00
C VAL A 80 -2.06 3.92 -5.53
N LEU A 81 -1.14 4.88 -5.58
CA LEU A 81 -1.36 6.18 -6.21
C LEU A 81 -1.10 6.08 -7.71
N SER A 82 -2.03 6.61 -8.49
CA SER A 82 -1.89 6.82 -9.93
C SER A 82 -1.71 8.33 -10.16
N PRO A 83 -0.53 8.76 -10.65
CA PRO A 83 -0.28 10.18 -10.90
C PRO A 83 -1.18 10.71 -12.01
N PRO A 84 -1.33 12.05 -12.12
CA PRO A 84 -1.99 12.68 -13.24
C PRO A 84 -1.41 12.22 -14.59
N THR A 85 -2.26 12.19 -15.61
CA THR A 85 -1.87 11.95 -17.00
C THR A 85 -2.19 13.19 -17.85
N MET A 86 -1.75 13.20 -19.11
CA MET A 86 -2.11 14.26 -20.06
C MET A 86 -3.63 14.47 -20.20
N THR A 87 -4.42 13.42 -19.94
CA THR A 87 -5.89 13.43 -20.05
C THR A 87 -6.59 13.59 -18.71
N ASN A 88 -5.92 13.29 -17.59
CA ASN A 88 -6.47 13.40 -16.25
C ASN A 88 -5.54 14.27 -15.40
N VAL A 89 -5.90 15.54 -15.20
CA VAL A 89 -5.07 16.51 -14.48
C VAL A 89 -4.99 16.24 -12.97
N THR A 90 -5.85 15.39 -12.43
CA THR A 90 -5.84 14.97 -11.01
C THR A 90 -5.25 13.59 -10.84
N ALA A 91 -4.69 13.32 -9.67
CA ALA A 91 -4.31 11.97 -9.30
C ALA A 91 -5.54 11.10 -8.99
N ALA A 92 -5.34 9.78 -9.00
CA ALA A 92 -6.31 8.79 -8.56
C ALA A 92 -5.62 7.77 -7.63
N ALA A 93 -6.41 6.97 -6.91
CA ALA A 93 -5.88 5.92 -6.06
C ALA A 93 -6.77 4.69 -6.06
N LYS A 94 -6.14 3.51 -5.99
CA LYS A 94 -6.80 2.29 -5.52
C LYS A 94 -6.39 2.05 -4.08
N VAL A 95 -7.38 1.87 -3.21
CA VAL A 95 -7.15 1.43 -1.83
C VAL A 95 -7.86 0.10 -1.63
N THR A 96 -7.13 -0.89 -1.15
CA THR A 96 -7.65 -2.20 -0.74
C THR A 96 -7.50 -2.33 0.76
N PHE A 97 -8.58 -2.67 1.45
CA PHE A 97 -8.60 -2.95 2.88
C PHE A 97 -8.42 -4.44 3.15
N PHE A 98 -8.15 -4.77 4.42
CA PHE A 98 -8.17 -6.16 4.88
C PHE A 98 -9.59 -6.73 5.02
N THR A 99 -10.63 -5.89 4.97
CA THR A 99 -12.02 -6.32 5.15
C THR A 99 -12.97 -5.58 4.22
N ALA A 100 -14.09 -6.22 3.84
CA ALA A 100 -15.14 -5.57 3.06
C ALA A 100 -15.81 -4.46 3.87
N GLU A 101 -16.01 -4.67 5.18
CA GLU A 101 -16.65 -3.72 6.08
C GLU A 101 -15.92 -2.38 6.06
N ALA A 102 -14.59 -2.38 6.08
CA ALA A 102 -13.80 -1.15 5.99
C ALA A 102 -14.02 -0.40 4.66
N ALA A 103 -14.07 -1.12 3.54
CA ALA A 103 -14.38 -0.52 2.24
C ALA A 103 -15.80 0.10 2.22
N GLN A 104 -16.78 -0.62 2.76
CA GLN A 104 -18.16 -0.13 2.88
C GLN A 104 -18.27 1.06 3.84
N THR A 105 -17.55 1.06 4.96
CA THR A 105 -17.49 2.19 5.90
C THR A 105 -16.97 3.44 5.21
N LEU A 106 -15.90 3.34 4.42
CA LEU A 106 -15.39 4.50 3.68
C LEU A 106 -16.39 4.98 2.60
N LEU A 107 -17.00 4.05 1.87
CA LEU A 107 -18.03 4.39 0.87
C LEU A 107 -19.23 5.09 1.52
N ALA A 108 -19.74 4.58 2.64
CA ALA A 108 -20.84 5.19 3.37
C ALA A 108 -20.45 6.57 3.94
N ARG A 109 -19.24 6.70 4.50
CA ARG A 109 -18.72 7.97 5.02
C ARG A 109 -18.64 9.05 3.94
N CYS A 110 -18.22 8.68 2.73
CA CYS A 110 -18.02 9.64 1.64
C CYS A 110 -19.26 9.84 0.77
N ASN A 111 -20.19 8.89 0.71
CA ASN A 111 -21.37 8.97 -0.16
C ASN A 111 -22.69 9.09 0.61
N GLY A 112 -22.64 9.24 1.94
CA GLY A 112 -23.81 9.44 2.79
C GLY A 112 -24.41 10.85 2.69
N PRO A 113 -25.50 11.13 3.43
CA PRO A 113 -26.15 12.44 3.45
C PRO A 113 -25.22 13.52 3.99
N GLY A 114 -24.84 14.49 3.16
CA GLY A 114 -23.89 15.56 3.51
C GLY A 114 -23.17 16.13 2.29
N PRO A 115 -22.12 16.96 2.47
CA PRO A 115 -21.38 17.55 1.34
C PRO A 115 -20.67 16.52 0.45
N GLY A 116 -20.56 15.26 0.91
CA GLY A 116 -20.02 14.14 0.14
C GLY A 116 -18.50 14.23 -0.12
N GLY A 117 -17.94 13.11 -0.54
CA GLY A 117 -16.53 12.96 -0.90
C GLY A 117 -15.56 12.77 0.26
N LEU A 118 -14.28 12.70 -0.10
CA LEU A 118 -13.15 12.51 0.79
C LEU A 118 -12.26 13.76 0.75
N PRO A 119 -12.19 14.55 1.82
CA PRO A 119 -11.26 15.67 1.89
C PRO A 119 -9.81 15.17 1.88
N VAL A 120 -9.02 15.60 0.89
CA VAL A 120 -7.59 15.31 0.78
C VAL A 120 -6.86 16.56 0.30
N GLY A 121 -6.04 17.15 1.18
CA GLY A 121 -5.39 18.42 0.89
C GLY A 121 -6.43 19.51 0.62
N ASP A 122 -6.33 20.15 -0.54
CA ASP A 122 -7.21 21.22 -1.02
C ASP A 122 -8.40 20.73 -1.86
N ARG A 123 -8.62 19.42 -1.98
CA ARG A 123 -9.68 18.84 -2.83
C ARG A 123 -10.62 17.93 -2.06
N ILE A 124 -11.84 17.84 -2.58
CA ILE A 124 -12.84 16.83 -2.19
C ILE A 124 -12.83 15.73 -3.27
N ALA A 125 -12.17 14.63 -2.97
CA ALA A 125 -12.05 13.50 -3.88
C ALA A 125 -13.33 12.64 -3.88
N ARG A 126 -13.62 12.00 -5.01
CA ARG A 126 -14.76 11.09 -5.17
C ARG A 126 -14.32 9.66 -4.88
N VAL A 127 -15.08 8.95 -4.05
CA VAL A 127 -14.84 7.54 -3.69
C VAL A 127 -15.93 6.66 -4.28
N GLN A 128 -15.53 5.62 -5.03
CA GLN A 128 -16.43 4.65 -5.65
C GLN A 128 -15.93 3.22 -5.38
N PRO A 129 -16.79 2.20 -5.46
CA PRO A 129 -16.32 0.81 -5.50
C PRO A 129 -15.34 0.62 -6.65
N ASP A 130 -14.21 -0.07 -6.41
CA ASP A 130 -13.29 -0.36 -7.51
C ASP A 130 -13.92 -1.38 -8.47
N ARG A 131 -13.75 -1.17 -9.78
CA ARG A 131 -14.30 -2.08 -10.80
C ARG A 131 -13.55 -3.41 -10.84
N ASN A 132 -12.29 -3.42 -10.44
CA ASN A 132 -11.49 -4.65 -10.29
C ASN A 132 -11.62 -5.16 -8.86
N ALA A 133 -12.82 -5.65 -8.53
CA ALA A 133 -13.16 -6.11 -7.19
C ALA A 133 -12.19 -7.17 -6.68
N VAL A 134 -11.86 -7.09 -5.39
CA VAL A 134 -10.95 -8.02 -4.71
C VAL A 134 -11.59 -8.51 -3.41
N ALA A 135 -11.34 -9.78 -3.12
CA ALA A 135 -11.77 -10.42 -1.88
C ALA A 135 -10.57 -10.56 -0.91
N ALA A 136 -10.86 -11.01 0.31
CA ALA A 136 -9.88 -11.17 1.38
C ALA A 136 -8.61 -11.92 0.94
N ALA A 137 -7.46 -11.42 1.37
CA ALA A 137 -6.26 -12.24 1.52
C ALA A 137 -6.31 -12.95 2.88
N THR A 138 -5.92 -14.22 2.94
CA THR A 138 -5.86 -15.01 4.17
C THR A 138 -4.60 -14.66 4.95
N GLU A 139 -4.67 -13.63 5.80
CA GLU A 139 -3.51 -13.09 6.50
C GLU A 139 -3.82 -12.87 7.98
N PRO A 140 -2.82 -12.97 8.88
CA PRO A 140 -3.03 -12.79 10.31
C PRO A 140 -3.70 -11.46 10.67
N ILE A 141 -4.54 -11.48 11.71
CA ILE A 141 -5.33 -10.32 12.13
C ILE A 141 -4.47 -9.16 12.64
N ASP A 142 -3.25 -9.45 13.08
CA ASP A 142 -2.28 -8.50 13.62
C ASP A 142 -1.31 -7.95 12.58
N HIS A 143 -1.32 -8.46 11.35
CA HIS A 143 -0.51 -7.92 10.26
C HIS A 143 -1.05 -6.58 9.77
N THR A 144 -0.17 -5.58 9.67
CA THR A 144 -0.53 -4.23 9.24
C THR A 144 0.57 -3.62 8.37
N ARG A 145 0.30 -2.48 7.73
CA ARG A 145 1.32 -1.69 7.03
C ARG A 145 2.34 -1.02 7.97
N VAL A 146 2.24 -1.25 9.28
CA VAL A 146 3.05 -0.61 10.32
C VAL A 146 3.87 -1.66 11.04
N ILE A 147 5.19 -1.45 11.10
CA ILE A 147 6.09 -2.27 11.90
C ILE A 147 6.83 -1.43 12.92
N SER A 148 7.10 -2.00 14.09
CA SER A 148 8.09 -1.49 15.02
C SER A 148 9.41 -2.23 14.84
N ILE A 149 10.52 -1.50 14.81
CA ILE A 149 11.88 -2.01 14.63
C ILE A 149 12.72 -1.52 15.81
N ALA A 150 13.31 -2.45 16.55
CA ALA A 150 14.14 -2.16 17.72
C ALA A 150 15.54 -2.74 17.55
N GLY A 151 16.58 -1.99 17.89
CA GLY A 151 17.97 -2.46 17.79
C GLY A 151 19.01 -1.36 17.92
N PRO A 152 20.30 -1.67 17.67
CA PRO A 152 21.41 -0.74 17.81
C PRO A 152 21.24 0.55 17.01
N THR A 153 21.66 1.68 17.57
CA THR A 153 21.43 3.02 17.00
C THR A 153 22.05 3.24 15.61
N ASP A 154 23.16 2.58 15.32
CA ASP A 154 23.87 2.64 14.05
C ASP A 154 23.18 1.87 12.91
N VAL A 155 22.30 0.91 13.23
CA VAL A 155 21.55 0.10 12.25
C VAL A 155 20.07 0.47 12.22
N VAL A 156 19.47 0.72 13.38
CA VAL A 156 18.06 1.12 13.52
C VAL A 156 17.98 2.64 13.54
N ASN A 157 18.09 3.23 12.35
CA ASN A 157 17.85 4.64 12.09
C ASN A 157 17.27 4.81 10.69
N GLU A 158 16.65 5.96 10.42
CA GLU A 158 15.97 6.23 9.14
C GLU A 158 16.88 6.07 7.91
N SER A 159 18.13 6.53 8.00
CA SER A 159 19.07 6.48 6.89
C SER A 159 19.45 5.05 6.52
N TYR A 160 19.88 4.25 7.51
CA TYR A 160 20.31 2.88 7.28
C TYR A 160 19.15 2.00 6.80
N LEU A 161 18.00 2.08 7.49
CA LEU A 161 16.82 1.30 7.13
C LEU A 161 16.26 1.72 5.77
N GLY A 162 16.18 3.02 5.49
CA GLY A 162 15.72 3.54 4.20
C GLY A 162 16.61 3.10 3.04
N ALA A 163 17.94 3.17 3.21
CA ALA A 163 18.90 2.68 2.21
C ALA A 163 18.77 1.16 1.99
N TYR A 164 18.57 0.40 3.07
CA TYR A 164 18.35 -1.04 2.98
C TYR A 164 17.05 -1.39 2.23
N PHE A 165 15.93 -0.77 2.60
CA PHE A 165 14.64 -1.00 1.94
C PHE A 165 14.69 -0.61 0.46
N SER A 166 15.26 0.55 0.14
CA SER A 166 15.37 1.06 -1.24
C SER A 166 16.17 0.15 -2.16
N ARG A 167 17.18 -0.55 -1.62
CA ARG A 167 17.95 -1.55 -2.38
C ARG A 167 17.18 -2.86 -2.57
N THR A 168 16.19 -3.13 -1.73
CA THR A 168 15.57 -4.45 -1.62
C THR A 168 14.20 -4.51 -2.28
N PHE A 169 13.38 -3.47 -2.19
CA PHE A 169 12.05 -3.40 -2.78
C PHE A 169 11.57 -1.96 -3.00
N VAL A 170 10.53 -1.80 -3.82
CA VAL A 170 9.86 -0.51 -4.04
C VAL A 170 8.82 -0.31 -2.94
N TYR A 171 8.79 0.88 -2.35
CA TYR A 171 7.86 1.21 -1.28
C TYR A 171 7.51 2.68 -1.28
N GLU A 172 6.38 2.99 -0.64
CA GLU A 172 6.03 4.34 -0.24
C GLU A 172 6.02 4.43 1.29
N VAL A 173 6.34 5.62 1.79
CA VAL A 173 6.30 5.93 3.22
C VAL A 173 5.06 6.75 3.51
N ASP A 174 4.31 6.34 4.52
CA ASP A 174 3.32 7.18 5.19
C ASP A 174 4.02 8.08 6.20
N GLU A 175 4.73 7.48 7.16
CA GLU A 175 5.39 8.21 8.24
C GLU A 175 6.47 7.33 8.89
N VAL A 176 7.50 7.95 9.45
CA VAL A 176 8.44 7.28 10.36
C VAL A 176 8.38 7.99 11.70
N ILE A 177 8.16 7.22 12.78
CA ILE A 177 8.01 7.75 14.13
C ILE A 177 9.08 7.14 15.03
N TRP A 178 9.81 8.00 15.72
CA TRP A 178 10.74 7.61 16.76
C TRP A 178 9.97 7.33 18.04
N LEU A 179 9.85 6.05 18.41
CA LEU A 179 9.27 5.65 19.70
C LEU A 179 10.30 5.80 20.83
N VAL A 180 11.57 5.47 20.55
CA VAL A 180 12.70 5.66 21.46
C VAL A 180 13.93 6.08 20.65
N ALA A 181 14.53 7.21 21.02
CA ALA A 181 15.83 7.66 20.54
C ALA A 181 16.86 7.51 21.67
N GLY A 182 17.36 6.29 21.86
CA GLY A 182 18.25 5.96 22.96
C GLY A 182 19.73 6.17 22.62
N ARG A 183 20.60 6.06 23.64
CA ARG A 183 22.05 6.12 23.44
C ARG A 183 22.63 4.88 22.75
N ALA A 184 22.05 3.71 23.03
CA ALA A 184 22.50 2.42 22.50
C ALA A 184 21.46 1.73 21.61
N ILE A 185 20.17 1.91 21.92
CA ILE A 185 19.06 1.26 21.22
C ILE A 185 18.06 2.31 20.76
N ASN A 186 17.61 2.18 19.52
CA ASN A 186 16.49 2.90 18.96
C ASN A 186 15.28 1.98 18.84
N ILE A 187 14.10 2.58 18.91
CA ILE A 187 12.83 1.95 18.51
C ILE A 187 12.13 2.89 17.55
N ILE A 188 11.91 2.43 16.32
CA ILE A 188 11.28 3.18 15.24
C ILE A 188 10.01 2.45 14.81
N GLU A 189 8.90 3.18 14.72
CA GLU A 189 7.69 2.73 14.03
C GLU A 189 7.76 3.22 12.57
N TRP A 190 7.82 2.28 11.64
CA TRP A 190 7.83 2.56 10.21
C TRP A 190 6.45 2.27 9.63
N ARG A 191 5.78 3.31 9.11
CA ARG A 191 4.47 3.20 8.46
C ARG A 191 4.66 3.20 6.95
N PHE A 192 4.46 2.05 6.32
CA PHE A 192 4.48 1.92 4.87
C PHE A 192 3.15 2.34 4.25
N GLY A 193 3.16 2.59 2.94
CA GLY A 193 1.95 2.85 2.16
C GLY A 193 1.03 1.64 2.10
N SER A 194 1.62 0.45 2.02
CA SER A 194 0.91 -0.83 1.89
C SER A 194 1.42 -1.86 2.90
N TYR A 195 0.56 -2.82 3.26
CA TYR A 195 1.04 -4.06 3.90
C TYR A 195 1.72 -4.95 2.86
N ARG A 196 0.97 -5.30 1.81
CA ARG A 196 1.41 -6.22 0.77
C ARG A 196 2.64 -5.67 0.05
N CYS A 197 3.64 -6.53 -0.14
CA CYS A 197 4.89 -6.22 -0.84
C CYS A 197 5.73 -5.07 -0.24
N GLN A 198 5.36 -4.51 0.91
CA GLN A 198 6.10 -3.44 1.57
C GLN A 198 6.36 -3.79 3.04
N ALA A 199 5.40 -3.57 3.94
CA ALA A 199 5.58 -3.91 5.36
C ALA A 199 5.83 -5.41 5.55
N GLN A 200 5.13 -6.27 4.79
CA GLN A 200 5.38 -7.71 4.78
C GLN A 200 6.83 -8.05 4.41
N TRP A 201 7.33 -7.45 3.33
CA TRP A 201 8.69 -7.69 2.86
C TRP A 201 9.74 -7.12 3.82
N ALA A 202 9.52 -5.91 4.35
CA ALA A 202 10.38 -5.33 5.37
C ALA A 202 10.48 -6.27 6.59
N TYR A 203 9.33 -6.75 7.09
CA TYR A 203 9.26 -7.69 8.21
C TYR A 203 10.03 -8.98 7.93
N GLU A 204 9.80 -9.61 6.79
CA GLU A 204 10.48 -10.85 6.41
C GLU A 204 11.99 -10.65 6.24
N ARG A 205 12.41 -9.58 5.56
CA ARG A 205 13.83 -9.33 5.24
C ARG A 205 14.64 -9.01 6.49
N LEU A 206 14.14 -8.15 7.37
CA LEU A 206 14.82 -7.84 8.63
C LEU A 206 14.99 -9.07 9.53
N ARG A 207 14.13 -10.08 9.41
CA ARG A 207 14.20 -11.33 10.19
C ARG A 207 15.08 -12.41 9.56
N GLN A 208 15.40 -12.30 8.27
CA GLN A 208 16.17 -13.32 7.53
C GLN A 208 17.60 -12.85 7.22
N ASP A 209 17.82 -11.53 7.16
CA ASP A 209 19.10 -10.93 6.85
C ASP A 209 20.09 -11.09 8.02
N GLN A 210 21.25 -11.66 7.71
CA GLN A 210 22.27 -12.03 8.70
C GLN A 210 22.82 -10.81 9.45
N VAL A 211 22.91 -9.65 8.82
CA VAL A 211 23.40 -8.44 9.48
C VAL A 211 22.42 -8.05 10.59
N PHE A 212 21.12 -8.01 10.31
CA PHE A 212 20.13 -7.61 11.31
C PHE A 212 20.02 -8.65 12.45
N LEU A 213 20.09 -9.94 12.12
CA LEU A 213 20.08 -11.02 13.11
C LEU A 213 21.28 -10.95 14.06
N GLN A 214 22.49 -10.82 13.54
CA GLN A 214 23.72 -10.74 14.34
C GLN A 214 23.75 -9.49 15.22
N ARG A 215 23.12 -8.40 14.75
CA ARG A 215 23.01 -7.14 15.49
C ARG A 215 21.84 -7.12 16.48
N GLY A 216 21.08 -8.21 16.60
CA GLY A 216 19.99 -8.33 17.57
C GLY A 216 18.77 -7.47 17.26
N VAL A 217 18.56 -7.13 15.98
CA VAL A 217 17.40 -6.33 15.56
C VAL A 217 16.12 -7.16 15.68
N ARG A 218 15.08 -6.54 16.26
CA ARG A 218 13.75 -7.13 16.47
C ARG A 218 12.71 -6.34 15.69
N VAL A 219 11.75 -7.04 15.09
CA VAL A 219 10.67 -6.43 14.31
C VAL A 219 9.33 -7.09 14.61
N ASN A 220 8.28 -6.28 14.75
CA ASN A 220 6.90 -6.70 15.00
C ASN A 220 5.92 -5.88 14.17
N PHE A 221 4.75 -6.44 13.85
CA PHE A 221 3.63 -5.65 13.34
C PHE A 221 2.93 -4.90 14.48
N GLU A 222 2.57 -3.64 14.25
CA GLU A 222 1.82 -2.84 15.23
C GLU A 222 0.32 -2.84 14.88
N ARG A 223 -0.53 -3.15 15.87
CA ARG A 223 -2.00 -3.23 15.70
C ARG A 223 -2.69 -1.87 15.60
N LYS A 224 -2.06 -0.79 16.08
CA LYS A 224 -2.57 0.58 16.01
C LYS A 224 -1.43 1.53 15.69
N ALA A 225 -1.61 2.36 14.66
CA ALA A 225 -0.81 3.54 14.46
C ALA A 225 -0.96 4.42 15.71
N ARG A 226 0.02 4.42 16.62
CA ARG A 226 -0.04 5.26 17.83
C ARG A 226 -0.03 6.72 17.40
N GLY A 227 -1.00 7.51 17.84
CA GLY A 227 -0.91 8.97 17.69
C GLY A 227 0.39 9.46 18.36
N LYS A 228 0.97 10.57 17.88
CA LYS A 228 2.10 11.21 18.56
C LYS A 228 1.69 11.44 20.02
N ALA A 229 2.23 10.64 20.94
CA ALA A 229 2.23 11.01 22.34
C ALA A 229 3.18 12.20 22.44
N SER A 230 2.65 13.35 22.84
CA SER A 230 3.44 14.47 23.34
C SER A 230 4.35 13.92 24.45
N VAL A 231 5.65 13.87 24.17
CA VAL A 231 6.67 13.50 25.15
C VAL A 231 6.73 14.65 26.15
N GLU A 232 6.04 14.50 27.28
CA GLU A 232 6.42 15.24 28.48
C GLU A 232 7.76 14.68 28.95
N VAL A 233 8.75 15.57 28.92
CA VAL A 233 10.09 15.35 29.45
C VAL A 233 9.99 15.35 30.98
N PHE A 234 10.37 14.24 31.61
CA PHE A 234 10.79 14.20 33.01
C PHE A 234 12.23 13.69 33.07
#